data_AF-A0AAW9MVX0-F1
#
_entry.id   AF-A0AAW9MVX0-F1
#
_cell.length_a   1.000
_cell.length_b   1.000
_cell.length_c   1.000
_cell.angle_alpha   90.00
_cell.angle_beta   90.00
_cell.angle_gamma   90.00
#
_symmetry.space_group_name_H-M   'P 1'
#
loop_
_entity.id
_entity.type
_entity.pdbx_description
1 polymer ?
#
loop_
_entity_poly.entity_id
_entity_poly.type
_entity_poly.pdbx_seq_one_letter_code
_entity_poly.pdbx_strand_id
1 'polypeptide(L)'
;MPFSEPLSVILKRDYGFVMLTASPIQKDYEVYEKVRERLKRPDLPFRPVLDVCYERRISKYTYLIIEGLCVRNNHGVVLRQEYCFYKATYFYGDRAQKINMYCEQSNRKHVLRALQRFNFLKNECILK
;
A
#
# COMPACT_ATOMS: atom_id res chain seq x y z
N MET A 1 -18.78 -8.64 -11.53
CA MET A 1 -17.89 -9.09 -10.44
C MET A 1 -18.15 -8.19 -9.23
N PRO A 2 -18.35 -8.71 -8.01
CA PRO A 2 -18.42 -7.84 -6.85
C PRO A 2 -17.11 -7.07 -6.73
N PHE A 3 -17.20 -5.75 -6.51
CA PHE A 3 -16.01 -4.93 -6.29
C PHE A 3 -15.22 -5.50 -5.11
N SER A 4 -13.98 -5.92 -5.35
CA SER A 4 -13.11 -6.36 -4.26
C SER A 4 -12.80 -5.16 -3.38
N GLU A 5 -13.19 -5.22 -2.10
CA GLU A 5 -12.93 -4.19 -1.08
C GLU A 5 -11.48 -3.68 -1.15
N PRO A 6 -11.17 -2.38 -1.02
CA PRO A 6 -9.79 -1.89 -1.12
C PRO A 6 -8.84 -2.58 -0.12
N LEU A 7 -7.58 -2.80 -0.51
CA LEU A 7 -6.58 -3.43 0.36
C LEU A 7 -6.40 -2.63 1.67
N SER A 8 -6.40 -1.30 1.59
CA SER A 8 -6.31 -0.40 2.75
C SER A 8 -7.41 -0.64 3.79
N VAL A 9 -8.63 -0.94 3.34
CA VAL A 9 -9.78 -1.21 4.24
C VAL A 9 -9.56 -2.54 4.96
N ILE A 10 -9.19 -3.59 4.23
CA ILE A 10 -8.89 -4.92 4.79
C ILE A 10 -7.75 -4.82 5.82
N LEU A 11 -6.65 -4.17 5.44
CA LEU A 11 -5.46 -4.06 6.28
C LEU A 11 -5.74 -3.28 7.57
N LYS A 12 -6.51 -2.18 7.49
CA LYS A 12 -6.88 -1.40 8.67
C LYS A 12 -7.86 -2.12 9.58
N ARG A 13 -8.97 -2.64 9.03
CA ARG A 13 -10.06 -3.28 9.79
C ARG A 13 -9.59 -4.58 10.43
N ASP A 14 -9.07 -5.48 9.61
CA ASP A 14 -8.82 -6.85 10.03
C ASP A 14 -7.46 -6.96 10.71
N TYR A 15 -6.48 -6.22 10.21
CA TYR A 15 -5.09 -6.34 10.64
C TYR A 15 -4.52 -5.06 11.21
N GLY A 16 -5.30 -4.05 11.61
CA GLY A 16 -4.80 -2.90 12.37
C GLY A 16 -3.60 -2.15 11.76
N PHE A 17 -3.40 -2.22 10.44
CA PHE A 17 -2.34 -1.46 9.77
C PHE A 17 -2.71 0.02 9.67
N VAL A 18 -1.71 0.87 9.78
CA VAL A 18 -1.78 2.30 9.44
C VAL A 18 -1.29 2.48 8.01
N MET A 19 -1.97 3.34 7.25
CA MET A 19 -1.61 3.65 5.87
C MET A 19 -0.93 5.01 5.82
N LEU A 20 0.23 5.05 5.18
CA LEU A 20 1.01 6.23 4.83
C LEU A 20 1.02 6.34 3.31
N THR A 21 0.59 7.47 2.77
CA THR A 21 0.55 7.70 1.32
C THR A 21 1.60 8.72 0.91
N ALA A 22 2.28 8.48 -0.20
CA ALA A 22 3.16 9.48 -0.81
C ALA A 22 2.38 10.72 -1.24
N SER A 23 3.10 11.81 -1.54
CA SER A 23 2.51 12.99 -2.16
C SER A 23 2.53 12.86 -3.69
N PRO A 24 1.52 13.39 -4.40
CA PRO A 24 1.55 13.45 -5.86
C PRO A 24 2.74 14.25 -6.37
N ILE A 25 3.31 13.84 -7.50
CA ILE A 25 4.40 14.57 -8.16
C ILE A 25 3.87 15.44 -9.30
N GLN A 26 4.68 16.40 -9.77
CA GLN A 26 4.32 17.28 -10.90
C GLN A 26 3.80 16.49 -12.12
N LYS A 27 4.39 15.32 -12.37
CA LYS A 27 3.99 14.46 -13.50
C LYS A 27 2.55 13.96 -13.39
N ASP A 28 2.06 13.70 -12.17
CA ASP A 28 0.67 13.27 -11.96
C ASP A 28 -0.31 14.36 -12.37
N TYR A 29 0.00 15.63 -12.04
CA TYR A 29 -0.80 16.77 -12.44
C TYR A 29 -0.81 16.98 -13.95
N GLU A 30 0.36 16.91 -14.61
CA GLU A 30 0.45 17.02 -16.07
C GLU A 30 -0.40 15.96 -16.81
N VAL A 31 -0.36 14.72 -16.33
CA VAL A 31 -1.15 13.63 -16.90
C VAL A 31 -2.64 13.87 -16.69
N TYR A 32 -3.03 14.29 -15.49
CA TYR A 32 -4.42 14.60 -15.16
C TYR A 32 -4.97 15.75 -16.02
N GLU A 33 -4.23 16.85 -16.19
CA GLU A 33 -4.65 17.99 -17.00
C GLU A 33 -4.86 17.58 -18.47
N LYS A 34 -3.92 16.81 -19.04
CA LYS A 34 -4.07 16.27 -20.41
C LYS A 34 -5.31 15.40 -20.57
N VAL A 35 -5.62 14.56 -19.57
CA VAL A 35 -6.83 13.72 -19.58
C VAL A 35 -8.09 14.58 -19.45
N ARG A 36 -8.08 15.58 -18.56
CA ARG A 36 -9.19 16.51 -18.33
C ARG A 36 -9.56 17.27 -19.61
N GLU A 37 -8.56 17.81 -20.29
CA GLU A 37 -8.73 18.52 -21.57
C GLU A 37 -9.23 17.58 -22.67
N ARG A 38 -8.59 16.41 -22.84
CA ARG A 38 -8.95 15.44 -23.88
C ARG A 38 -10.39 14.93 -23.72
N LEU A 39 -10.84 14.72 -22.49
CA LEU A 39 -12.19 14.25 -22.18
C LEU A 39 -13.22 15.38 -22.09
N LYS A 40 -12.81 16.65 -22.20
CA LYS A 40 -13.66 17.85 -22.02
C LYS A 40 -14.47 17.80 -20.72
N ARG A 41 -13.84 17.31 -19.63
CA ARG A 41 -14.48 17.12 -18.33
C ARG A 41 -13.85 18.02 -17.27
N PRO A 42 -14.28 19.29 -17.16
CA PRO A 42 -13.73 20.21 -16.15
C PRO A 42 -14.03 19.77 -14.71
N ASP A 43 -15.01 18.90 -14.53
CA ASP A 43 -15.48 18.34 -13.26
C ASP A 43 -14.72 17.07 -12.83
N LEU A 44 -13.79 16.56 -13.66
CA LEU A 44 -13.03 15.36 -13.34
C LEU A 44 -12.18 15.62 -12.08
N PRO A 45 -12.33 14.88 -10.97
CA PRO A 45 -11.56 15.14 -9.77
C PRO A 45 -10.11 14.65 -9.92
N PHE A 46 -9.15 15.41 -9.41
CA PHE A 46 -7.77 14.95 -9.31
C PHE A 46 -7.63 13.88 -8.23
N ARG A 47 -7.44 12.63 -8.67
CA ARG A 47 -7.26 11.46 -7.79
C ARG A 47 -6.10 10.59 -8.30
N PRO A 48 -4.85 11.01 -8.06
CA PRO A 48 -3.68 10.28 -8.54
C PRO A 48 -3.56 8.93 -7.81
N VAL A 49 -2.98 7.95 -8.50
CA VAL A 49 -2.57 6.69 -7.89
C VAL A 49 -1.16 6.90 -7.33
N LEU A 50 -1.01 6.72 -6.02
CA LEU A 50 0.19 7.07 -5.28
C LEU A 50 0.85 5.83 -4.69
N ASP A 51 2.15 5.96 -4.41
CA ASP A 51 2.85 4.98 -3.60
C ASP A 51 2.28 4.99 -2.19
N VAL A 52 2.17 3.80 -1.60
CA VAL A 52 1.58 3.60 -0.28
C VAL A 52 2.46 2.70 0.56
N CYS A 53 2.60 3.01 1.84
CA CYS A 53 3.22 2.15 2.83
C CYS A 53 2.18 1.82 3.90
N TYR A 54 1.97 0.54 4.17
CA TYR A 54 1.17 0.09 5.29
C TYR A 54 2.10 -0.43 6.37
N GLU A 55 1.98 0.09 7.58
CA GLU A 55 2.76 -0.35 8.72
C GLU A 55 1.88 -0.91 9.84
N ARG A 56 2.34 -1.99 10.46
CA ARG A 56 1.81 -2.48 11.73
C ARG A 56 2.95 -2.82 12.68
N ARG A 57 2.99 -2.14 13.81
CA ARG A 57 3.88 -2.50 14.91
C ARG A 57 3.42 -3.81 15.55
N ILE A 58 4.33 -4.77 15.69
CA ILE A 58 4.07 -6.05 16.40
C ILE A 58 4.82 -6.13 17.73
N SER A 59 5.87 -5.34 17.92
CA SER A 59 6.60 -5.20 19.19
C SER A 59 7.25 -3.81 19.26
N LYS A 60 7.97 -3.51 20.36
CA LYS A 60 8.68 -2.22 20.50
C LYS A 60 9.58 -1.90 19.29
N TYR A 61 10.19 -2.91 18.69
CA TYR A 61 11.21 -2.74 17.65
C TYR A 61 10.89 -3.44 16.34
N THR A 62 9.75 -4.14 16.26
CA THR A 62 9.42 -4.96 15.10
C THR A 62 8.13 -4.51 14.45
N TYR A 63 8.18 -4.40 13.12
CA TYR A 63 7.08 -3.93 12.29
C TYR A 63 6.83 -4.91 11.14
N LEU A 64 5.57 -5.06 10.78
CA LEU A 64 5.14 -5.57 9.48
C LEU A 64 4.95 -4.39 8.55
N ILE A 65 5.53 -4.47 7.36
CA ILE A 65 5.53 -3.39 6.38
C ILE A 65 5.09 -3.94 5.03
N ILE A 66 4.09 -3.30 4.43
CA ILE A 66 3.66 -3.57 3.06
C ILE A 66 3.85 -2.29 2.25
N GLU A 67 4.75 -2.30 1.29
CA GLU A 67 4.96 -1.19 0.35
C GLU A 67 4.22 -1.50 -0.94
N GLY A 68 3.37 -0.58 -1.40
CA GLY A 68 2.71 -0.62 -2.69
C GLY A 68 3.28 0.48 -3.59
N LEU A 69 4.13 0.10 -4.53
CA LEU A 69 4.83 1.00 -5.44
C LEU A 69 4.15 1.04 -6.81
N CYS A 70 3.97 2.23 -7.35
CA CYS A 70 3.37 2.46 -8.66
C CYS A 70 4.39 2.16 -9.76
N VAL A 71 4.11 1.14 -10.57
CA VAL A 71 4.84 0.88 -11.80
C VAL A 71 4.30 1.78 -12.88
N ARG A 72 5.16 2.64 -13.42
CA ARG A 72 4.81 3.61 -14.47
C ARG A 72 5.43 3.23 -15.81
N ASN A 73 4.77 3.59 -16.90
CA ASN A 73 5.38 3.54 -18.22
C ASN A 73 6.31 4.75 -18.45
N ASN A 74 6.98 4.77 -19.61
CA ASN A 74 7.88 5.86 -20.02
C ASN A 74 7.18 7.24 -20.11
N HIS A 75 5.85 7.28 -20.16
CA HIS A 75 5.06 8.51 -20.19
C HIS A 75 4.60 8.96 -18.79
N GLY A 76 4.98 8.23 -17.73
CA GLY A 76 4.62 8.54 -16.34
C GLY A 76 3.22 8.04 -15.95
N VAL A 77 2.52 7.30 -16.80
CA VAL A 77 1.20 6.74 -16.48
C VAL A 77 1.36 5.50 -15.62
N VAL A 78 0.62 5.43 -14.52
CA VAL A 78 0.60 4.25 -13.62
C VAL A 78 -0.09 3.09 -14.34
N LEU A 79 0.62 1.98 -14.48
CA LEU A 79 0.13 0.73 -15.08
C LEU A 79 -0.46 -0.20 -14.03
N ARG A 80 0.23 -0.33 -12.89
CA ARG A 80 -0.15 -1.20 -11.78
C ARG A 80 0.56 -0.77 -10.50
N GLN A 81 0.12 -1.31 -9.37
CA GLN A 81 0.87 -1.29 -8.13
C GLN A 81 1.49 -2.66 -7.87
N GLU A 82 2.77 -2.67 -7.54
CA GLU A 82 3.51 -3.85 -7.08
C GLU A 82 3.74 -3.74 -5.58
N TYR A 83 3.68 -4.89 -4.91
CA TYR A 83 3.68 -4.95 -3.46
C TYR A 83 4.86 -5.76 -2.93
N CYS A 84 5.60 -5.18 -2.01
CA CYS A 84 6.54 -5.87 -1.14
C CYS A 84 5.91 -6.02 0.25
N PHE A 85 6.05 -7.19 0.88
CA PHE A 85 5.59 -7.43 2.24
C PHE A 85 6.70 -8.09 3.04
N TYR A 86 7.10 -7.45 4.14
CA TYR A 86 8.19 -7.92 4.98
C TYR A 86 7.99 -7.59 6.45
N LYS A 87 8.77 -8.25 7.30
CA LYS A 87 8.95 -7.90 8.70
C LYS A 87 10.31 -7.27 8.90
N ALA A 88 10.36 -6.09 9.51
CA ALA A 88 11.59 -5.38 9.83
C ALA A 88 11.76 -5.24 11.35
N THR A 89 12.98 -5.42 11.86
CA THR A 89 13.34 -5.19 13.26
C THR A 89 14.46 -4.15 13.39
N TYR A 90 14.26 -3.16 14.27
CA TYR A 90 15.14 -2.02 14.52
C TYR A 90 15.61 -2.03 15.98
N PHE A 91 16.73 -2.68 16.27
CA PHE A 91 17.24 -2.74 17.65
C PHE A 91 17.85 -1.41 18.12
N TYR A 92 18.54 -0.70 17.20
CA TYR A 92 19.24 0.56 17.48
C TYR A 92 19.31 1.42 16.21
N GLY A 93 18.70 2.62 16.25
CA GLY A 93 18.71 3.59 15.15
C GLY A 93 17.70 3.29 14.02
N ASP A 94 17.84 4.03 12.91
CA ASP A 94 16.82 4.12 11.85
C ASP A 94 16.96 3.03 10.76
N ARG A 95 17.97 2.15 10.87
CA ARG A 95 18.19 1.06 9.91
C ARG A 95 17.68 -0.26 10.46
N ALA A 96 16.90 -0.97 9.65
CA ALA A 96 16.45 -2.31 9.99
C ALA A 96 17.66 -3.26 10.04
N GLN A 97 17.85 -3.94 11.17
CA GLN A 97 18.93 -4.92 11.34
C GLN A 97 18.54 -6.31 10.84
N LYS A 98 17.23 -6.59 10.81
CA LYS A 98 16.69 -7.85 10.31
C LYS A 98 15.48 -7.57 9.43
N ILE A 99 15.52 -8.09 8.21
CA ILE A 99 14.39 -8.05 7.26
C ILE A 99 14.06 -9.49 6.89
N ASN A 100 12.80 -9.89 7.12
CA ASN A 100 12.26 -11.15 6.65
C ASN A 100 11.23 -10.85 5.57
N MET A 101 11.58 -11.11 4.30
CA MET A 101 10.70 -10.89 3.16
C MET A 101 9.65 -12.01 3.03
N TYR A 102 8.39 -11.66 2.82
CA TYR A 102 7.28 -12.60 2.60
C TYR A 102 6.75 -12.54 1.17
N CYS A 103 6.79 -11.36 0.55
CA CYS A 103 6.47 -11.13 -0.85
C CYS A 103 7.37 -10.02 -1.40
N GLU A 104 7.85 -10.16 -2.63
CA GLU A 104 8.63 -9.15 -3.33
C GLU A 104 8.01 -8.95 -4.72
N GLN A 105 7.87 -7.69 -5.15
CA GLN A 105 7.31 -7.31 -6.47
C GLN A 105 6.02 -8.07 -6.82
N SER A 106 5.13 -8.22 -5.84
CA SER A 106 3.98 -9.12 -5.93
C SER A 106 2.68 -8.34 -6.18
N ASN A 107 1.57 -9.06 -6.34
CA ASN A 107 0.25 -8.46 -6.46
C ASN A 107 -0.53 -8.56 -5.15
N ARG A 108 -1.66 -7.84 -5.10
CA ARG A 108 -2.58 -7.83 -3.97
C ARG A 108 -2.96 -9.22 -3.45
N LYS A 109 -3.19 -10.20 -4.34
CA LYS A 109 -3.63 -11.55 -3.95
C LYS A 109 -2.53 -12.28 -3.18
N HIS A 110 -1.28 -12.11 -3.57
CA HIS A 110 -0.13 -12.69 -2.88
C HIS A 110 0.07 -12.07 -1.50
N VAL A 111 -0.06 -10.74 -1.37
CA VAL A 111 -0.03 -10.06 -0.07
C VAL A 111 -1.11 -10.60 0.87
N LEU A 112 -2.36 -10.70 0.42
CA LEU A 112 -3.47 -11.23 1.23
C LEU A 112 -3.24 -12.68 1.66
N ARG A 113 -2.66 -13.52 0.80
CA ARG A 113 -2.27 -14.90 1.17
C ARG A 113 -1.15 -14.91 2.19
N ALA A 114 -0.12 -14.09 2.03
CA ALA A 114 0.97 -14.01 2.99
C ALA A 114 0.49 -13.52 4.37
N LEU A 115 -0.47 -12.59 4.40
CA LEU A 115 -1.12 -12.11 5.62
C LEU A 115 -1.89 -13.19 6.39
N GLN A 116 -2.35 -14.26 5.73
CA GLN A 116 -2.99 -15.37 6.44
C GLN A 116 -2.05 -16.06 7.44
N ARG A 117 -0.73 -16.00 7.22
CA ARG A 117 0.26 -16.48 8.20
C ARG A 117 0.29 -15.66 9.49
N PHE A 118 -0.34 -14.50 9.47
CA PHE A 118 -0.49 -13.57 10.59
C PHE A 118 -1.94 -13.50 11.07
N ASN A 119 -2.71 -14.58 10.94
CA ASN A 119 -4.10 -14.61 11.41
C ASN A 119 -4.23 -14.31 12.92
N PHE A 120 -3.19 -14.57 13.72
CA PHE A 120 -3.15 -14.18 15.14
C PHE A 120 -3.16 -12.65 15.35
N LEU A 121 -2.86 -11.87 14.31
CA LEU A 121 -2.98 -10.42 14.31
C LEU A 121 -4.37 -9.94 13.90
N LYS A 122 -5.24 -10.83 13.37
CA LYS A 122 -6.60 -10.42 13.09
C LYS A 122 -7.18 -9.87 14.38
N ASN A 123 -7.77 -8.69 14.32
CA ASN A 123 -8.54 -8.17 15.43
C ASN A 123 -9.62 -9.22 15.71
N GLU A 124 -9.39 -10.10 16.69
CA GLU A 124 -10.51 -10.71 17.37
C GLU A 124 -11.38 -9.55 17.78
N CYS A 125 -12.66 -9.61 17.42
CA CYS A 125 -13.63 -8.70 17.98
C CYS A 125 -13.40 -8.69 19.48
N ILE A 126 -12.81 -7.60 19.99
CA ILE A 126 -13.02 -7.20 21.36
C ILE A 126 -14.51 -6.89 21.38
N LEU A 127 -15.30 -7.91 21.67
CA LEU A 127 -16.63 -7.77 22.22
C LEU A 127 -16.44 -6.96 23.50
N LYS A 128 -16.74 -5.67 23.42
CA LYS A 128 -17.24 -4.88 24.53
C LYS A 128 -18.37 -4.02 24.00
#